data_AF-A0A3E1E611-F1
#
_entry.id   AF-A0A3E1E611-F1
#
_cell.length_a   1.000
_cell.length_b   1.000
_cell.length_c   1.000
_cell.angle_alpha   90.00
_cell.angle_beta   90.00
_cell.angle_gamma   90.00
#
_symmetry.space_group_name_H-M   'P 1'
#
loop_
_entity.id
_entity.type
_entity.pdbx_description
1 polymer ?
#
loop_
_entity_poly.entity_id
_entity_poly.type
_entity_poly.pdbx_seq_one_letter_code
_entity_poly.pdbx_strand_id
1 'polypeptide(L)'
;MDESAKVYPPSAPRLSKTPSWVTLGFVLGVLFVWALPRAEKTAAPAPTQSLTVQLLRPATTEIEAVFAEWGRFAVWENDLTEVALWDVDKKSYTICYEVLRSGEALYFRSIPRLTRPVLNHGSHGPMPLQFTETDAMRREWLEHGRFEPVPPPAKPSEGKS
;
A
#
# COMPACT_ATOMS: atom_id res chain seq x y z
N MET A 1 -22.60 102.18 -15.41
CA MET A 1 -21.17 102.51 -15.33
C MET A 1 -20.42 101.23 -15.64
N ASP A 2 -20.14 101.03 -16.93
CA ASP A 2 -18.79 100.86 -17.51
C ASP A 2 -17.66 100.35 -16.58
N GLU A 3 -16.67 99.57 -16.98
CA GLU A 3 -16.24 99.00 -18.26
C GLU A 3 -15.01 98.10 -17.97
N SER A 4 -14.82 97.06 -18.80
CA SER A 4 -13.59 96.33 -19.18
C SER A 4 -12.53 95.86 -18.17
N ALA A 5 -12.21 94.57 -18.26
CA ALA A 5 -10.82 94.14 -18.44
C ALA A 5 -10.74 92.87 -19.31
N LYS A 6 -9.79 92.89 -20.25
CA LYS A 6 -9.66 92.03 -21.43
C LYS A 6 -8.46 91.09 -21.27
N VAL A 7 -8.66 89.79 -21.61
CA VAL A 7 -7.73 88.81 -22.24
C VAL A 7 -6.48 88.37 -21.46
N TYR A 8 -6.19 87.05 -21.45
CA TYR A 8 -5.02 86.38 -22.11
C TYR A 8 -5.19 84.85 -22.08
N PRO A 9 -4.76 84.11 -23.13
CA PRO A 9 -4.89 82.65 -23.19
C PRO A 9 -3.62 81.98 -22.64
N PRO A 10 -3.71 80.74 -22.11
CA PRO A 10 -2.52 79.92 -21.95
C PRO A 10 -2.43 78.81 -22.99
N SER A 11 -1.27 78.82 -23.65
CA SER A 11 -0.72 77.83 -24.57
C SER A 11 -0.55 76.43 -23.96
N ALA A 12 -0.50 75.41 -24.84
CA ALA A 12 -0.31 73.99 -24.56
C ALA A 12 1.00 73.65 -23.81
N PRO A 13 1.09 72.42 -23.26
CA PRO A 13 2.29 71.64 -23.59
C PRO A 13 1.99 70.18 -23.96
N ARG A 14 2.60 69.75 -25.07
CA ARG A 14 2.94 68.35 -25.36
C ARG A 14 3.75 67.80 -24.18
N LEU A 15 3.56 66.54 -23.81
CA LEU A 15 4.58 65.79 -23.08
C LEU A 15 4.52 64.29 -23.41
N SER A 16 5.58 63.86 -24.09
CA SER A 16 6.24 62.55 -24.00
C SER A 16 5.34 61.37 -23.59
N LYS A 17 4.93 60.64 -24.61
CA LYS A 17 4.35 59.30 -24.51
C LYS A 17 5.46 58.33 -24.10
N THR A 18 5.88 58.39 -22.84
CA THR A 18 6.70 57.35 -22.23
C THR A 18 5.86 56.07 -22.18
N PRO A 19 6.30 54.97 -22.82
CA PRO A 19 5.52 53.74 -22.84
C PRO A 19 5.43 53.23 -21.41
N SER A 20 4.20 53.10 -20.93
CA SER A 20 3.88 52.69 -19.56
C SER A 20 4.58 51.37 -19.25
N TRP A 21 5.33 51.30 -18.15
CA TRP A 21 5.97 50.06 -17.68
C TRP A 21 4.97 48.91 -17.57
N VAL A 22 3.69 49.24 -17.36
CA VAL A 22 2.56 48.33 -17.38
C VAL A 22 2.38 47.67 -18.75
N THR A 23 2.50 48.41 -19.85
CA THR A 23 2.41 47.82 -21.19
C THR A 23 3.57 46.87 -21.48
N LEU A 24 4.77 47.15 -20.97
CA LEU A 24 5.91 46.24 -21.09
C LEU A 24 5.68 44.94 -20.30
N GLY A 25 5.23 45.07 -19.05
CA GLY A 25 4.90 43.91 -18.21
C GLY A 25 3.77 43.07 -18.79
N PHE A 26 2.75 43.71 -19.38
CA PHE A 26 1.64 43.01 -20.02
C PHE A 26 2.09 42.21 -21.25
N VAL A 27 2.86 42.84 -22.15
CA VAL A 27 3.38 42.15 -23.34
C VAL A 27 4.29 40.98 -22.95
N LEU A 28 5.14 41.15 -21.93
CA LEU A 28 5.98 40.08 -21.42
C LEU A 28 5.17 38.93 -20.81
N GLY A 29 4.11 39.24 -20.06
CA GLY A 29 3.21 38.24 -19.49
C GLY A 29 2.43 37.45 -20.54
N VAL A 30 1.92 38.13 -21.58
CA VAL A 30 1.22 37.47 -22.70
C VAL A 30 2.16 36.53 -23.44
N LEU A 31 3.39 36.96 -23.74
CA LEU A 31 4.39 36.09 -24.37
C LEU A 31 4.75 34.89 -23.50
N PHE A 32 4.87 35.08 -22.19
CA PHE A 32 5.15 33.98 -21.25
C PHE A 32 4.02 32.94 -21.24
N VAL A 33 2.76 33.36 -21.15
CA VAL A 33 1.60 32.45 -21.22
C VAL A 33 1.54 31.74 -22.57
N TRP A 34 1.87 32.43 -23.65
CA TRP A 34 1.85 31.86 -24.99
C TRP A 34 2.96 30.82 -25.23
N ALA A 35 4.11 30.99 -24.56
CA ALA A 35 5.24 30.06 -24.63
C ALA A 35 5.07 28.82 -23.73
N LEU A 36 4.09 28.80 -22.81
CA LEU A 36 3.85 27.63 -21.98
C LEU A 36 3.31 26.48 -22.85
N PRO A 37 3.92 25.28 -22.78
CA PRO A 37 3.42 24.12 -23.49
C PRO A 37 1.97 23.87 -23.04
N ARG A 38 1.07 23.78 -24.02
CA ARG A 38 -0.34 23.51 -23.77
C ARG A 38 -0.41 22.15 -23.10
N ALA A 39 -0.79 22.12 -21.82
CA ALA A 39 -1.01 20.88 -21.10
C ALA A 39 -1.94 20.02 -21.95
N GLU A 40 -1.46 18.86 -22.40
CA GLU A 40 -2.31 17.88 -23.04
C GLU A 40 -3.48 17.64 -22.10
N LYS A 41 -4.69 17.84 -22.63
CA LYS A 41 -5.92 17.51 -21.94
C LYS A 41 -5.87 16.01 -21.71
N THR A 42 -5.32 15.60 -20.57
CA THR A 42 -5.45 14.24 -20.05
C THR A 42 -6.93 13.95 -20.14
N ALA A 43 -7.27 12.99 -21.00
CA ALA A 43 -8.63 12.53 -21.16
C ALA A 43 -9.18 12.31 -19.76
N ALA A 44 -10.39 12.82 -19.50
CA ALA A 44 -11.09 12.55 -18.26
C ALA A 44 -10.94 11.05 -17.97
N PRO A 45 -10.55 10.65 -16.74
CA PRO A 45 -10.42 9.24 -16.44
C PRO A 45 -11.74 8.58 -16.84
N ALA A 46 -11.65 7.59 -17.74
CA ALA A 46 -12.77 6.69 -17.98
C ALA A 46 -13.31 6.28 -16.61
N PRO A 47 -14.65 6.15 -16.43
CA PRO A 47 -15.18 5.66 -15.16
C PRO A 47 -14.38 4.42 -14.83
N THR A 48 -13.63 4.50 -13.74
CA THR A 48 -12.82 3.39 -13.23
C THR A 48 -13.78 2.24 -13.23
N GLN A 49 -13.53 1.25 -14.09
CA GLN A 49 -14.26 0.01 -14.03
C GLN A 49 -14.07 -0.43 -12.59
N SER A 50 -15.12 -0.30 -11.80
CA SER A 50 -15.17 -0.87 -10.47
C SER A 50 -14.75 -2.29 -10.72
N LEU A 51 -13.56 -2.67 -10.24
CA LEU A 51 -13.17 -4.06 -10.19
C LEU A 51 -14.33 -4.69 -9.45
N THR A 52 -15.19 -5.39 -10.19
CA THR A 52 -16.20 -6.23 -9.61
C THR A 52 -15.38 -7.18 -8.77
N VAL A 53 -15.33 -6.92 -7.46
CA VAL A 53 -14.88 -7.88 -6.48
C VAL A 53 -15.88 -9.01 -6.68
N GLN A 54 -15.53 -9.97 -7.52
CA GLN A 54 -16.19 -11.25 -7.49
C GLN A 54 -15.89 -11.76 -6.09
N LEU A 55 -16.86 -11.55 -5.20
CA LEU A 55 -16.95 -12.27 -3.95
C LEU A 55 -17.25 -13.71 -4.36
N LEU A 56 -16.20 -14.40 -4.81
CA LEU A 56 -16.23 -15.81 -5.11
C LEU A 56 -16.69 -16.48 -3.82
N ARG A 57 -17.69 -17.35 -3.97
CA ARG A 57 -18.34 -18.17 -2.94
C ARG A 57 -17.45 -18.39 -1.70
N PRO A 58 -17.98 -18.22 -0.48
CA PRO A 58 -17.21 -18.17 0.76
C PRO A 58 -16.21 -19.32 0.90
N ALA A 59 -14.95 -19.03 0.57
CA ALA A 59 -13.78 -19.86 0.90
C ALA A 59 -13.57 -19.98 2.43
N THR A 60 -14.41 -19.31 3.22
CA THR A 60 -14.38 -19.35 4.69
C THR A 60 -14.73 -20.73 5.25
N THR A 61 -15.60 -21.52 4.60
CA THR A 61 -15.96 -22.87 5.12
C THR A 61 -14.79 -23.86 5.13
N GLU A 62 -13.90 -23.78 4.13
CA GLU A 62 -12.72 -24.64 4.07
C GLU A 62 -11.71 -24.27 5.15
N ILE A 63 -11.37 -22.98 5.25
CA ILE A 63 -10.46 -22.52 6.30
C ILE A 63 -11.04 -22.77 7.70
N GLU A 64 -12.35 -22.64 7.92
CA GLU A 64 -12.99 -22.98 9.20
C GLU A 64 -12.75 -24.44 9.58
N ALA A 65 -12.95 -25.37 8.65
CA ALA A 65 -12.74 -26.81 8.88
C ALA A 65 -11.26 -27.14 9.13
N VAL A 66 -10.36 -26.59 8.31
CA VAL A 66 -8.92 -26.81 8.47
C VAL A 66 -8.42 -26.19 9.78
N PHE A 67 -8.88 -24.99 10.11
CA PHE A 67 -8.49 -24.31 11.34
C PHE A 67 -9.06 -25.00 12.58
N ALA A 68 -10.21 -25.65 12.50
CA ALA A 68 -10.72 -26.46 13.62
C ALA A 68 -9.78 -27.62 13.99
N GLU A 69 -9.11 -28.23 13.00
CA GLU A 69 -8.20 -29.36 13.23
C GLU A 69 -6.75 -28.93 13.54
N TRP A 70 -6.28 -27.87 12.88
CA TRP A 70 -4.89 -27.43 12.89
C TRP A 70 -4.66 -26.15 13.71
N GLY A 71 -5.71 -25.42 14.07
CA GLY A 71 -5.63 -24.13 14.77
C GLY A 71 -4.98 -24.19 16.15
N ARG A 72 -4.75 -25.38 16.71
CA ARG A 72 -3.97 -25.58 17.95
C ARG A 72 -2.54 -25.05 17.86
N PHE A 73 -1.99 -24.94 16.64
CA PHE A 73 -0.64 -24.41 16.39
C PHE A 73 -0.62 -22.90 16.16
N ALA A 74 -1.78 -22.24 16.18
CA ALA A 74 -1.87 -20.81 15.96
C ALA A 74 -1.31 -20.02 17.13
N VAL A 75 -0.49 -19.01 16.81
CA VAL A 75 0.11 -18.12 17.80
C VAL A 75 -0.68 -16.82 17.84
N TRP A 76 -1.42 -16.66 18.93
CA TRP A 76 -2.32 -15.55 19.16
C TRP A 76 -1.61 -14.33 19.75
N GLU A 77 -1.96 -13.15 19.24
CA GLU A 77 -1.56 -11.85 19.78
C GLU A 77 -2.78 -10.94 19.78
N ASN A 78 -3.20 -10.45 20.95
CA ASN A 78 -4.43 -9.66 21.10
C ASN A 78 -5.68 -10.35 20.50
N ASP A 79 -5.82 -11.65 20.78
CA ASP A 79 -6.88 -12.52 20.22
C ASP A 79 -6.92 -12.59 18.69
N LEU A 80 -5.84 -12.19 18.02
CA LEU A 80 -5.70 -12.20 16.57
C LEU A 80 -4.52 -13.10 16.15
N THR A 81 -4.71 -13.86 15.08
CA THR A 81 -3.66 -14.63 14.44
C THR A 81 -3.78 -14.51 12.93
N GLU A 82 -2.66 -14.63 12.23
CA GLU A 82 -2.66 -14.72 10.77
C GLU A 82 -2.21 -16.11 10.34
N VAL A 83 -2.87 -16.65 9.32
CA VAL A 83 -2.57 -17.96 8.75
C VAL A 83 -2.64 -17.90 7.23
N ALA A 84 -1.82 -18.70 6.56
CA ALA A 84 -1.92 -18.92 5.13
C ALA A 84 -2.26 -20.39 4.85
N LEU A 85 -3.29 -20.62 4.06
CA LEU A 85 -3.75 -21.94 3.62
C LEU A 85 -3.03 -22.33 2.33
N TRP A 86 -2.68 -23.61 2.25
CA TRP A 86 -2.03 -24.22 1.09
C TRP A 86 -2.95 -24.20 -0.13
N ASP A 87 -2.52 -23.55 -1.21
CA ASP A 87 -3.17 -23.57 -2.51
C ASP A 87 -2.65 -24.78 -3.31
N VAL A 88 -3.54 -25.73 -3.60
CA VAL A 88 -3.20 -26.98 -4.29
C VAL A 88 -2.76 -26.71 -5.75
N ASP A 89 -3.38 -25.75 -6.42
CA ASP A 89 -3.08 -25.42 -7.81
C ASP A 89 -1.72 -24.74 -7.93
N LYS A 90 -1.43 -23.81 -7.03
CA LYS A 90 -0.15 -23.07 -7.01
C LYS A 90 0.95 -23.77 -6.23
N LYS A 91 0.64 -24.87 -5.54
CA LYS A 91 1.56 -25.61 -4.66
C LYS A 91 2.32 -24.68 -3.70
N SER A 92 1.60 -23.75 -3.11
CA SER A 92 2.17 -22.73 -2.21
C SER A 92 1.12 -22.14 -1.28
N TYR A 93 1.55 -21.61 -0.13
CA TYR A 93 0.68 -20.90 0.81
C TYR A 93 0.34 -19.51 0.25
N THR A 94 -0.78 -19.39 -0.46
CA THR A 94 -1.18 -18.11 -1.08
C THR A 94 -2.51 -17.57 -0.59
N ILE A 95 -3.32 -18.40 0.08
CA ILE A 95 -4.65 -18.00 0.56
C ILE A 95 -4.52 -17.55 2.01
N CYS A 96 -4.42 -16.23 2.24
CA CYS A 96 -4.12 -15.68 3.57
C CYS A 96 -5.40 -15.23 4.30
N TYR A 97 -5.45 -15.52 5.60
CA TYR A 97 -6.53 -15.15 6.50
C TYR A 97 -6.00 -14.53 7.80
N GLU A 98 -6.72 -13.52 8.27
CA GLU A 98 -6.71 -13.04 9.63
C GLU A 98 -7.84 -13.75 10.39
N VAL A 99 -7.51 -14.35 11.53
CA VAL A 99 -8.45 -15.05 12.40
C VAL A 99 -8.53 -14.30 13.72
N LEU A 100 -9.72 -13.81 14.02
CA LEU A 100 -10.03 -13.14 15.28
C LEU A 100 -10.81 -14.10 16.17
N ARG A 101 -10.38 -14.25 17.42
CA ARG A 101 -11.12 -14.96 18.45
C ARG A 101 -11.92 -13.97 19.28
N SER A 102 -13.21 -14.23 19.48
CA SER A 102 -14.05 -13.47 20.41
C SER A 102 -14.89 -14.43 21.23
N GLY A 103 -14.50 -14.63 22.49
CA GLY A 103 -15.09 -15.66 23.34
C GLY A 103 -14.89 -17.05 22.73
N GLU A 104 -16.00 -17.71 22.38
CA GLU A 104 -16.01 -19.04 21.75
C GLU A 104 -16.09 -18.97 20.21
N ALA A 105 -16.32 -17.78 19.64
CA ALA A 105 -16.45 -17.60 18.21
C ALA A 105 -15.10 -17.29 17.55
N LEU A 106 -14.91 -17.82 16.35
CA LEU A 106 -13.80 -17.51 15.45
C LEU A 106 -14.34 -16.78 14.22
N TYR A 107 -13.71 -15.67 13.87
CA TYR A 107 -14.04 -14.88 12.70
C TYR A 107 -12.87 -14.90 11.73
N PHE A 108 -13.17 -15.23 10.47
CA PHE A 108 -12.17 -15.38 9.42
C PHE A 108 -12.32 -14.23 8.42
N ARG A 109 -11.23 -13.51 8.18
CA ARG A 109 -11.17 -12.41 7.23
C ARG A 109 -10.03 -12.66 6.25
N SER A 110 -10.33 -12.69 4.96
CA SER A 110 -9.30 -12.79 3.94
C SER A 110 -8.44 -11.52 3.90
N ILE A 111 -7.12 -11.73 3.83
CA ILE A 111 -6.12 -10.67 3.71
C ILE A 111 -5.27 -10.92 2.45
N PRO A 112 -4.73 -9.86 1.80
CA PRO A 112 -3.97 -10.02 0.55
C PRO A 112 -2.62 -10.70 0.75
N ARG A 113 -2.04 -10.60 1.96
CA ARG A 113 -0.77 -11.21 2.36
C ARG A 113 -0.67 -11.22 3.89
N LEU A 114 0.15 -12.12 4.42
CA LEU A 114 0.55 -12.08 5.83
C LEU A 114 1.30 -10.76 6.12
N THR A 115 0.94 -10.12 7.22
CA THR A 115 1.65 -8.98 7.79
C THR A 115 2.60 -9.43 8.89
N ARG A 116 2.29 -10.56 9.55
CA ARG A 116 3.13 -11.14 10.57
C ARG A 116 4.21 -12.07 9.97
N PRO A 117 5.40 -12.07 10.59
CA PRO A 117 6.39 -13.13 10.47
C PRO A 117 5.84 -14.56 10.34
N VAL A 118 6.28 -15.33 9.34
CA VAL A 118 5.95 -16.77 9.28
C VAL A 118 6.71 -17.53 10.37
N LEU A 119 6.00 -18.44 11.05
CA LEU A 119 6.56 -19.41 11.98
C LEU A 119 7.31 -20.48 11.19
N ASN A 120 8.65 -20.36 11.14
CA ASN A 120 9.52 -21.27 10.40
C ASN A 120 10.28 -22.26 11.30
N HIS A 121 10.15 -22.14 12.62
CA HIS A 121 10.85 -22.98 13.59
C HIS A 121 9.89 -24.04 14.16
N GLY A 122 10.41 -25.25 14.35
CA GLY A 122 9.59 -26.43 14.65
C GLY A 122 9.25 -27.19 13.37
N SER A 123 10.01 -28.24 13.08
CA SER A 123 9.80 -29.10 11.92
C SER A 123 8.53 -29.92 12.09
N HIS A 124 7.39 -29.33 11.75
CA HIS A 124 6.17 -30.07 11.49
C HIS A 124 6.18 -30.44 10.00
N GLY A 125 5.69 -31.63 9.66
CA GLY A 125 5.65 -32.11 8.27
C GLY A 125 4.81 -31.22 7.34
N PRO A 126 4.39 -31.70 6.15
CA PRO A 126 3.52 -30.91 5.31
C PRO A 126 2.22 -30.57 6.06
N MET A 127 2.02 -29.29 6.37
CA MET A 127 0.83 -28.78 7.04
C MET A 127 -0.08 -28.08 6.03
N PRO A 128 -1.40 -28.14 6.19
CA PRO A 128 -2.31 -27.38 5.34
C PRO A 128 -2.26 -25.88 5.66
N LEU A 129 -1.86 -25.52 6.89
CA LEU A 129 -1.73 -24.13 7.34
C LEU A 129 -0.29 -23.77 7.65
N GLN A 130 0.10 -22.60 7.17
CA GLN A 130 1.28 -21.89 7.60
C GLN A 130 0.87 -20.85 8.64
N PHE A 131 1.48 -20.94 9.83
CA PHE A 131 1.21 -20.06 10.96
C PHE A 131 2.20 -18.90 11.01
N THR A 132 1.84 -17.86 11.75
CA THR A 132 2.70 -16.71 11.99
C THR A 132 3.18 -16.67 13.44
N GLU A 133 4.34 -16.06 13.67
CA GLU A 133 4.91 -15.83 15.00
C GLU A 133 4.64 -14.39 15.46
N THR A 134 4.80 -14.09 16.75
CA THR A 134 4.74 -12.71 17.26
C THR A 134 6.10 -12.03 17.09
N ASP A 135 6.12 -10.71 17.04
CA ASP A 135 7.37 -9.95 17.02
C ASP A 135 8.20 -10.17 18.31
N ALA A 136 7.54 -10.49 19.42
CA ALA A 136 8.22 -10.87 20.66
C ALA A 136 8.94 -12.22 20.51
N MET A 137 8.25 -13.26 20.02
CA MET A 137 8.85 -14.58 19.79
C MET A 137 9.99 -14.52 18.78
N ARG A 138 9.82 -13.74 17.71
CA ARG A 138 10.89 -13.52 16.73
C ARG A 138 12.12 -12.87 17.36
N ARG A 139 11.93 -11.83 18.18
CA ARG A 139 13.05 -11.15 18.86
C ARG A 139 13.77 -12.09 19.82
N GLU A 140 13.01 -12.82 20.64
CA GLU A 140 13.56 -13.83 21.54
C GLU A 140 14.37 -14.88 20.76
N TRP A 141 13.85 -15.36 19.63
CA TRP A 141 14.56 -16.29 18.76
C TRP A 141 15.84 -15.70 18.17
N LEU A 142 15.82 -14.46 17.69
CA LEU A 142 17.00 -13.76 17.16
C LEU A 142 18.06 -13.49 18.24
N GLU A 143 17.63 -13.19 19.47
CA GLU A 143 18.52 -12.94 20.61
C GLU A 143 19.15 -14.25 21.14
N HIS A 144 18.41 -15.36 21.12
CA HIS A 144 18.86 -16.64 21.65
C HIS A 144 19.45 -17.61 20.60
N GLY A 145 19.31 -17.31 19.31
CA GLY A 145 20.18 -17.77 18.22
C GLY A 145 20.49 -19.27 18.18
N ARG A 146 19.57 -20.16 18.54
CA ARG A 146 19.86 -21.60 18.55
C ARG A 146 19.69 -22.20 17.16
N PHE A 147 20.83 -22.23 16.45
CA PHE A 147 21.30 -23.30 15.56
C PHE A 147 20.35 -24.51 15.55
N GLU A 148 19.58 -24.65 14.48
CA GLU A 148 18.95 -25.92 14.16
C GLU A 148 20.09 -26.96 14.10
N PRO A 149 20.11 -28.00 14.96
CA PRO A 149 21.15 -29.01 14.86
C PRO A 149 21.00 -29.67 13.50
N VAL A 150 21.93 -29.36 12.59
CA VAL A 150 22.11 -30.10 11.34
C VAL A 150 22.02 -31.58 11.72
N PRO A 151 21.02 -32.33 11.22
CA PRO A 151 20.91 -33.74 11.55
C PRO A 151 22.27 -34.38 11.23
N PRO A 152 22.89 -35.12 12.16
CA PRO A 152 24.21 -35.69 11.92
C PRO A 152 24.14 -36.48 10.62
N PRO A 153 25.13 -36.35 9.71
CA PRO A 153 25.10 -37.02 8.43
C PRO A 153 24.86 -38.51 8.69
N ALA A 154 23.86 -39.07 8.01
CA ALA A 154 23.49 -40.47 8.14
C ALA A 154 24.76 -41.31 7.98
N LYS A 155 25.11 -42.06 9.04
CA LYS A 155 26.29 -42.93 9.02
C LYS A 155 26.16 -43.85 7.80
N PRO A 156 27.18 -43.97 6.95
CA PRO A 156 27.12 -44.92 5.85
C PRO A 156 26.88 -46.31 6.44
N SER A 157 25.80 -46.95 5.97
CA SER A 157 25.48 -48.33 6.29
C SER A 157 26.70 -49.19 5.95
N GLU A 158 27.41 -49.65 6.98
CA GLU A 158 28.43 -50.67 6.86
C GLU A 158 27.73 -51.96 6.39
N GLY A 159 27.73 -52.14 5.07
CA GLY A 159 27.29 -53.37 4.44
C GLY A 159 28.27 -54.47 4.83
N LYS A 160 27.83 -55.34 5.74
CA LYS A 160 28.39 -56.68 5.90
C LYS A 160 28.20 -57.45 4.59
N SER A 161 29.31 -57.90 4.01
CA SER A 161 29.40 -59.10 3.17
C SER A 161 30.78 -59.70 3.36
#